data_AF-R6JRF7-F1
#
_entry.id   AF-R6JRF7-F1
#
_cell.length_a   1.000
_cell.length_b   1.000
_cell.length_c   1.000
_cell.angle_alpha   90.00
_cell.angle_beta   90.00
_cell.angle_gamma   90.00
#
_symmetry.space_group_name_H-M   'P 1'
#
loop_
_entity.id
_entity.type
_entity.pdbx_description
1 polymer ?
#
loop_
_entity_poly.entity_id
_entity_poly.type
_entity_poly.pdbx_seq_one_letter_code
_entity_poly.pdbx_strand_id
1 'polypeptide(L)'
;MKYLERQSPARIIAIGFLAVILTGFSLLMLPVCVKPGVRLHYVDALFTSTSAVCVTGLIAVDTADTYTALGQTVVALLIQIGGLGVPSKELPAMRSPTPSITGFPRRHFTRQPL
;
A
#
# COMPACT_ATOMS: atom_id res chain seq x y z
N MET A 1 -16.70 -25.44 3.45
CA MET A 1 -16.07 -24.12 3.19
C MET A 1 -15.60 -24.08 1.73
N LYS A 2 -16.51 -23.73 0.80
CA LYS A 2 -16.36 -23.95 -0.65
C LYS A 2 -16.51 -22.66 -1.47
N TYR A 3 -16.28 -21.49 -0.86
CA TYR A 3 -16.53 -20.17 -1.47
C TYR A 3 -15.26 -19.41 -1.91
N LEU A 4 -14.09 -20.03 -1.84
CA LEU A 4 -12.81 -19.32 -2.02
C LEU A 4 -12.23 -19.36 -3.45
N GLU A 5 -12.78 -20.18 -4.35
CA GLU A 5 -12.16 -20.50 -5.65
C GLU A 5 -12.56 -19.55 -6.81
N ARG A 6 -12.97 -18.29 -6.54
CA ARG A 6 -13.37 -17.36 -7.61
C ARG A 6 -13.34 -15.86 -7.29
N GLN A 7 -12.63 -15.43 -6.25
CA GLN A 7 -12.50 -14.00 -5.97
C GLN A 7 -11.17 -13.49 -6.52
N SER A 8 -11.23 -12.40 -7.29
CA SER A 8 -10.03 -11.73 -7.83
C SER A 8 -9.00 -11.56 -6.71
N PRO A 9 -7.70 -11.84 -6.94
CA PRO A 9 -6.64 -11.66 -5.95
C PRO A 9 -6.73 -10.30 -5.21
N ALA A 10 -7.16 -9.27 -5.93
CA ALA A 10 -7.45 -7.93 -5.44
C ALA A 10 -8.43 -7.89 -4.25
N ARG A 11 -9.46 -8.76 -4.20
CA ARG A 11 -10.48 -8.75 -3.14
C ARG A 11 -9.96 -9.35 -1.84
N ILE A 12 -9.11 -10.37 -1.92
CA ILE A 12 -8.45 -10.96 -0.74
C ILE A 12 -7.53 -9.92 -0.10
N ILE A 13 -6.78 -9.21 -0.94
CA ILE A 13 -5.92 -8.10 -0.51
C ILE A 13 -6.77 -6.98 0.11
N ALA A 14 -7.85 -6.55 -0.56
CA ALA A 14 -8.73 -5.49 -0.06
C ALA A 14 -9.35 -5.82 1.30
N ILE A 15 -9.79 -7.06 1.52
CA ILE A 15 -10.34 -7.50 2.81
C ILE A 15 -9.24 -7.53 3.90
N GLY A 16 -8.03 -7.97 3.56
CA GLY A 16 -6.89 -7.93 4.47
C GLY A 16 -6.54 -6.50 4.89
N PHE A 17 -6.47 -5.58 3.92
CA PHE A 17 -6.26 -4.15 4.18
C PHE A 17 -7.38 -3.58 5.07
N LEU A 18 -8.65 -3.88 4.78
CA LEU A 18 -9.78 -3.44 5.59
C LEU A 18 -9.70 -3.94 7.04
N ALA A 19 -9.30 -5.20 7.26
CA ALA A 19 -9.13 -5.76 8.59
C ALA A 19 -8.04 -5.03 9.38
N VAL A 20 -6.90 -4.70 8.75
CA VAL A 20 -5.83 -3.92 9.38
C VAL A 20 -6.29 -2.50 9.71
N ILE A 21 -7.01 -1.84 8.80
CA ILE A 21 -7.56 -0.49 9.00
C ILE A 21 -8.52 -0.48 10.21
N LEU A 22 -9.45 -1.43 10.28
CA LEU A 22 -10.38 -1.51 11.42
C LEU A 22 -9.67 -1.78 12.75
N THR A 23 -8.61 -2.58 12.71
CA THR A 23 -7.78 -2.86 13.89
C THR A 23 -7.03 -1.60 14.34
N GLY A 24 -6.42 -0.87 13.40
CA GLY A 24 -5.73 0.39 13.67
C GLY A 24 -6.66 1.48 14.19
N PHE A 25 -7.84 1.63 13.59
CA PHE A 25 -8.90 2.53 14.04
C PHE A 25 -9.33 2.21 15.47
N SER A 26 -9.58 0.94 15.78
CA SER A 26 -9.99 0.52 17.14
C SER A 26 -8.92 0.81 18.18
N LEU A 27 -7.63 0.66 17.83
CA LEU A 27 -6.50 1.03 18.68
C LEU A 27 -6.36 2.54 18.86
N LEU A 28 -6.58 3.34 17.80
CA LEU A 28 -6.49 4.81 17.85
C LEU A 28 -7.66 5.43 18.62
N MET A 29 -8.83 4.80 18.61
CA MET A 29 -10.01 5.24 19.37
C MET A 29 -9.86 5.07 20.88
N LEU A 30 -8.83 4.35 21.35
CA LEU A 30 -8.63 4.11 22.77
C LEU A 30 -8.23 5.43 23.48
N PRO A 31 -8.82 5.78 24.64
CA PRO A 31 -8.50 7.01 25.37
C PRO A 31 -7.04 7.09 25.84
N VAL A 32 -6.29 5.98 25.83
CA VAL A 32 -4.85 5.92 26.10
C VAL A 32 -4.02 6.53 24.95
N CYS A 33 -4.54 6.47 23.73
CA CYS A 33 -3.90 7.00 22.52
C CYS A 33 -4.19 8.48 22.28
N VAL A 34 -5.23 9.04 22.92
CA VAL A 34 -5.69 10.42 22.72
C VAL A 34 -5.23 11.29 23.89
N LYS A 35 -4.68 12.47 23.59
CA LYS A 35 -4.27 13.42 24.64
C LYS A 35 -5.50 13.96 25.40
N PRO A 36 -5.42 14.08 26.74
CA PRO A 36 -6.52 14.60 27.54
C PRO A 36 -6.81 16.07 27.17
N GLY A 37 -8.06 16.36 26.80
CA GLY A 37 -8.53 17.70 26.42
C GLY A 37 -8.76 17.91 24.92
N VAL A 38 -8.38 16.95 24.06
CA VAL A 38 -8.63 17.04 22.61
C VAL A 38 -9.90 16.25 22.25
N ARG A 39 -10.79 16.85 21.45
CA ARG A 39 -11.95 16.13 20.89
C ARG A 39 -11.53 15.46 19.58
N LEU A 40 -11.34 14.14 19.62
CA LEU A 40 -11.09 13.35 18.42
C LEU A 40 -12.42 12.86 17.84
N HIS A 41 -12.68 13.15 16.57
CA HIS A 41 -13.87 12.67 15.87
C HIS A 41 -13.62 11.25 15.31
N TYR A 42 -14.65 10.40 15.31
CA TYR A 42 -14.53 9.02 14.82
C TYR A 42 -14.11 8.95 13.35
N VAL A 43 -14.59 9.90 12.54
CA VAL A 43 -14.25 9.99 11.12
C VAL A 43 -12.77 10.30 10.93
N ASP A 44 -12.19 11.17 11.77
CA ASP A 44 -10.78 11.55 11.69
C ASP A 44 -9.88 10.37 12.05
N ALA A 45 -10.21 9.62 13.10
CA ALA A 45 -9.45 8.42 13.49
C ALA A 45 -9.47 7.34 12.39
N LEU A 46 -10.62 7.15 11.73
CA LEU A 46 -10.77 6.18 10.64
C LEU A 46 -10.01 6.62 9.39
N PHE A 47 -10.04 7.92 9.08
CA PHE A 47 -9.25 8.51 8.01
C PHE A 47 -7.74 8.36 8.26
N THR A 48 -7.27 8.73 9.46
CA THR A 48 -5.86 8.58 9.85
C THR A 48 -5.40 7.12 9.74
N SER A 49 -6.19 6.16 10.23
CA SER A 49 -5.83 4.74 10.14
C SER A 49 -5.78 4.26 8.68
N THR A 50 -6.73 4.66 7.84
CA THR A 50 -6.76 4.31 6.41
C THR A 50 -5.56 4.89 5.67
N SER A 51 -5.26 6.18 5.87
CA SER A 51 -4.14 6.87 5.22
C SER A 51 -2.78 6.34 5.66
N ALA A 52 -2.64 5.92 6.92
CA ALA A 52 -1.44 5.29 7.46
C ALA A 52 -1.20 3.90 6.84
N VAL A 53 -2.23 3.04 6.77
CA VAL A 53 -2.12 1.71 6.17
C VAL A 53 -1.86 1.78 4.66
N CYS A 54 -2.51 2.72 3.97
CA CYS A 54 -2.25 2.94 2.54
C CYS A 54 -0.94 3.71 2.27
N VAL A 55 -0.22 4.15 3.31
CA VAL A 55 1.04 4.91 3.21
C VAL A 55 0.90 6.14 2.30
N THR A 56 -0.25 6.82 2.37
CA THR A 56 -0.55 7.99 1.54
C THR A 56 -0.01 9.30 2.14
N GLY A 57 0.28 9.30 3.45
CA GLY A 57 0.78 10.49 4.17
C GLY A 57 -0.28 11.56 4.44
N LEU A 58 -1.56 11.26 4.23
CA LEU A 58 -2.66 12.19 4.52
C LEU A 58 -3.03 12.16 6.00
N ILE A 59 -3.08 13.35 6.62
CA ILE A 59 -3.37 13.53 8.05
C ILE A 59 -4.58 14.46 8.18
N ALA A 60 -5.72 13.98 8.69
CA ALA A 60 -6.93 14.79 8.90
C ALA A 60 -6.84 15.70 10.13
N VAL A 61 -6.04 15.31 11.12
CA VAL A 61 -5.91 15.96 12.41
C VAL A 61 -4.46 15.84 12.87
N ASP A 62 -3.89 16.93 13.39
CA ASP A 62 -2.48 16.97 13.79
C ASP A 62 -2.17 15.83 14.77
N THR A 63 -1.38 14.86 14.30
CA THR A 63 -1.06 13.66 15.07
C THR A 63 -0.12 13.94 16.24
N ALA A 64 0.67 15.02 16.17
CA ALA A 64 1.60 15.40 17.23
C ALA A 64 0.86 16.06 18.41
N ASP A 65 -0.16 16.87 18.11
CA ASP A 65 -0.99 17.53 19.13
C ASP A 65 -2.14 16.68 19.65
N THR A 66 -2.65 15.75 18.84
CA THR A 66 -3.86 14.98 19.19
C THR A 66 -3.58 13.62 19.81
N TYR A 67 -2.55 12.92 19.34
CA TYR A 67 -2.21 11.60 19.87
C TYR A 67 -1.08 11.66 20.90
N THR A 68 -1.12 10.71 21.85
CA THR A 68 -0.02 10.45 22.78
C THR A 68 1.13 9.74 22.06
N ALA A 69 2.30 9.61 22.72
CA ALA A 69 3.43 8.86 22.18
C ALA A 69 3.07 7.41 21.80
N LEU A 70 2.10 6.81 22.52
CA LEU A 70 1.56 5.50 22.18
C LEU A 70 0.76 5.53 20.87
N GLY A 71 -0.14 6.50 20.68
CA GLY A 71 -0.89 6.65 19.44
C GLY A 71 0.03 6.88 18.23
N GLN A 72 1.08 7.68 18.39
CA GLN A 72 2.10 7.89 17.35
C GLN A 72 2.85 6.59 17.01
N THR A 73 3.16 5.76 18.00
CA THR A 73 3.79 4.45 17.78
C THR A 73 2.86 3.52 17.01
N VAL A 74 1.56 3.52 17.32
CA VAL A 74 0.56 2.74 16.56
C VAL A 74 0.50 3.19 15.11
N VAL A 75 0.47 4.50 14.83
CA VAL A 75 0.49 5.04 13.46
C VAL A 75 1.77 4.63 12.72
N ALA A 76 2.94 4.73 13.35
CA ALA A 76 4.20 4.28 12.77
C ALA A 76 4.21 2.78 12.43
N LEU A 77 3.58 1.97 13.29
CA LEU A 77 3.45 0.52 13.11
C LEU A 77 2.47 0.17 11.98
N LEU A 78 1.36 0.90 11.86
CA LEU A 78 0.42 0.80 10.73
C LEU A 78 1.09 1.14 9.40
N ILE A 79 1.95 2.16 9.37
CA ILE A 79 2.74 2.54 8.19
C ILE A 79 3.73 1.43 7.82
N GLN A 80 4.41 0.82 8.79
CA GLN A 80 5.33 -0.30 8.54
C GLN A 80 4.59 -1.51 7.98
N ILE A 81 3.43 -1.87 8.55
CA ILE A 81 2.61 -2.97 8.05
C ILE A 81 2.10 -2.66 6.62
N GLY A 82 1.64 -1.44 6.38
CA GLY A 82 1.16 -0.98 5.07
C GLY A 82 2.25 -1.02 4.00
N GLY A 83 3.46 -0.56 4.33
CA GLY A 83 4.62 -0.55 3.43
C GLY A 83 5.17 -1.95 3.13
N LEU A 84 5.02 -2.90 4.06
CA LEU A 84 5.35 -4.32 3.85
C LEU A 84 4.26 -5.09 3.07
N GLY A 85 3.12 -4.45 2.79
CA GLY A 85 1.94 -5.01 2.14
C GLY A 85 2.09 -5.32 0.65
N VAL A 86 3.28 -5.17 0.07
CA VAL A 86 3.57 -5.70 -1.26
C VAL A 86 4.10 -7.12 -1.08
N PRO A 87 3.27 -8.17 -1.32
CA PRO A 87 3.83 -9.42 -1.75
C PRO A 87 4.45 -9.14 -3.13
N SER A 88 5.72 -8.74 -3.14
CA SER A 88 6.66 -8.96 -4.25
C SER A 88 6.94 -10.46 -4.43
N LYS A 89 6.02 -11.32 -3.98
CA LYS A 89 5.94 -12.71 -4.33
C LYS A 89 5.77 -12.75 -5.84
N GLU A 90 6.92 -12.92 -6.46
CA GLU A 90 7.08 -13.60 -7.71
C GLU A 90 6.48 -12.82 -8.89
N LEU A 91 7.32 -12.03 -9.54
CA LEU A 91 7.50 -12.25 -10.96
C LEU A 91 8.41 -13.48 -11.08
N PRO A 92 7.90 -14.73 -11.12
CA PRO A 92 8.75 -15.82 -11.51
C PRO A 92 8.86 -15.70 -13.04
N ALA A 93 10.03 -15.25 -13.48
CA ALA A 93 10.56 -15.56 -14.80
C ALA A 93 9.62 -15.28 -15.99
N MET A 94 9.50 -14.02 -16.41
CA MET A 94 9.50 -13.75 -17.86
C MET A 94 10.93 -13.56 -18.32
N ARG A 95 11.72 -14.64 -18.17
CA ARG A 95 12.91 -14.89 -18.97
C ARG A 95 12.38 -15.33 -20.34
N SER A 96 11.82 -14.41 -21.12
CA SER A 96 11.66 -14.70 -22.55
C SER A 96 13.08 -14.82 -23.11
N PRO A 97 13.47 -15.98 -23.68
CA PRO A 97 14.71 -16.06 -24.43
C PRO A 97 14.72 -14.95 -25.46
N THR A 98 15.85 -14.27 -25.57
CA THR A 98 16.24 -13.45 -26.70
C THR A 98 15.58 -13.95 -27.99
N PRO A 99 14.71 -13.19 -28.67
CA PRO A 99 14.60 -13.37 -30.10
C PRO A 99 15.96 -12.97 -30.66
N SER A 100 16.74 -13.96 -31.07
CA SER A 100 17.87 -13.77 -31.96
C SER A 100 17.36 -12.96 -33.17
N ILE A 101 17.59 -11.65 -33.19
CA ILE A 101 17.48 -10.83 -34.40
C ILE A 101 18.69 -11.19 -35.27
N THR A 102 18.66 -12.40 -35.80
CA THR A 102 19.44 -12.80 -36.97
C THR A 102 18.48 -12.64 -38.15
N GLY A 103 18.29 -11.39 -38.57
CA GLY A 103 17.29 -11.05 -39.57
C GLY A 103 17.24 -9.58 -39.89
N PHE A 104 18.37 -8.87 -39.80
CA PHE A 104 18.49 -7.57 -40.45
C PHE A 104 18.92 -7.83 -41.90
N PRO A 105 18.07 -7.63 -42.91
CA PRO A 105 18.55 -7.61 -44.28
C PRO A 105 19.52 -6.43 -44.40
N ARG A 106 20.79 -6.72 -44.73
CA ARG A 106 21.73 -5.69 -45.17
C ARG A 106 21.04 -4.91 -46.30
N ARG A 107 20.55 -3.70 -46.02
CA ARG A 107 20.29 -2.76 -47.09
C ARG A 107 21.65 -2.42 -47.68
N HIS A 108 21.90 -2.99 -48.86
CA HIS A 108 22.89 -2.49 -49.80
C HIS A 108 22.64 -0.99 -49.96
N PHE A 109 23.48 -0.19 -49.32
CA PHE A 109 23.59 1.24 -49.56
C PHE A 109 24.32 1.39 -50.90
N THR A 110 23.60 1.14 -51.99
CA THR A 110 24.03 1.53 -53.33
C THR A 110 24.10 3.05 -53.34
N ARG A 111 25.34 3.55 -53.44
CA ARG A 111 25.64 4.95 -53.75
C ARG A 111 24.80 5.41 -54.95
N GLN A 112 24.12 6.53 -54.82
CA GLN A 112 23.71 7.32 -55.98
C GLN A 112 24.54 8.62 -56.02
N PRO A 113 25.09 8.97 -57.19
CA PRO A 113 26.08 10.03 -57.34
C PRO A 113 25.44 11.40 -57.52
N LEU A 114 26.12 12.43 -57.01
CA LEU A 114 26.08 13.80 -57.51
C LEU A 114 27.52 14.32 -57.51
#